data_AF-A0A2V8V3W4-F1
#
_entry.id   AF-A0A2V8V3W4-F1
#
_cell.length_a   1.000
_cell.length_b   1.000
_cell.length_c   1.000
_cell.angle_alpha   90.00
_cell.angle_beta   90.00
_cell.angle_gamma   90.00
#
_symmetry.space_group_name_H-M   'P 1'
#
loop_
_entity.id
_entity.type
_entity.pdbx_description
1 polymer ?
#
loop_
_entity_poly.entity_id
_entity_poly.type
_entity_poly.pdbx_seq_one_letter_code
_entity_poly.pdbx_strand_id
1 'polypeptide(L)'
;MITAAAAALLSALAVWLSWRQGWTLYYGDAEAHLNIARRVIDSRTPGYPQFGTVWLPMLHALLLPVVARAELWRSGLAGVIPPAICFVLGVTFLFAAVRRVFSSTAAGATAAALYAMNLLRFAGRAALLYGAFRSDAVAMECRGRRDRTISGHAHAL
;
A
#
# COMPACT_ATOMS: atom_id res chain seq x y z
N MET A 1 4.88 -8.22 -23.38
CA MET A 1 4.82 -9.41 -22.50
C MET A 1 5.85 -9.32 -21.38
N ILE A 2 7.16 -9.26 -21.67
CA ILE A 2 8.21 -9.17 -20.63
C ILE A 2 8.00 -7.99 -19.68
N THR A 3 7.69 -6.80 -20.21
CA THR A 3 7.44 -5.59 -19.41
C THR A 3 6.26 -5.72 -18.46
N ALA A 4 5.13 -6.27 -18.94
CA ALA A 4 3.95 -6.52 -18.12
C ALA A 4 4.23 -7.56 -17.01
N ALA A 5 4.95 -8.63 -17.33
CA ALA A 5 5.33 -9.64 -16.35
C ALA A 5 6.28 -9.07 -15.27
N ALA A 6 7.29 -8.29 -15.68
CA ALA A 6 8.19 -7.62 -14.76
C ALA A 6 7.44 -6.62 -13.84
N ALA A 7 6.49 -5.86 -14.41
CA ALA A 7 5.65 -4.94 -13.63
C ALA A 7 4.75 -5.69 -12.64
N ALA A 8 4.15 -6.82 -13.05
CA ALA A 8 3.33 -7.65 -12.19
C ALA A 8 4.14 -8.26 -11.04
N LEU A 9 5.34 -8.78 -11.31
CA LEU A 9 6.25 -9.30 -10.29
C LEU A 9 6.67 -8.22 -9.29
N LEU A 10 7.05 -7.04 -9.80
CA LEU A 10 7.43 -5.92 -8.93
C LEU A 10 6.26 -5.46 -8.07
N SER A 11 5.06 -5.35 -8.65
CA SER A 11 3.85 -4.97 -7.93
C SER A 11 3.50 -6.01 -6.87
N ALA A 12 3.50 -7.30 -7.21
CA ALA A 12 3.22 -8.38 -6.28
C ALA A 12 4.22 -8.43 -5.12
N LEU A 13 5.51 -8.23 -5.40
CA LEU A 13 6.55 -8.17 -4.38
C LEU A 13 6.33 -6.97 -3.44
N ALA A 14 6.00 -5.79 -3.99
CA ALA A 14 5.71 -4.61 -3.19
C ALA A 14 4.49 -4.84 -2.28
N VAL A 15 3.40 -5.40 -2.81
CA VAL A 15 2.20 -5.75 -2.02
C VAL A 15 2.55 -6.75 -0.93
N TRP A 16 3.30 -7.81 -1.26
CA TRP A 16 3.69 -8.83 -0.29
C TRP A 16 4.54 -8.25 0.84
N LEU A 17 5.53 -7.42 0.52
CA LEU A 17 6.36 -6.74 1.52
C LEU A 17 5.52 -5.82 2.40
N SER A 18 4.67 -4.97 1.81
CA SER A 18 3.80 -4.07 2.57
C SER A 18 2.83 -4.83 3.47
N TRP A 19 2.25 -5.93 2.99
CA TRP A 19 1.35 -6.77 3.78
C TRP A 19 2.07 -7.49 4.92
N ARG A 20 3.24 -8.07 4.67
CA ARG A 20 4.06 -8.75 5.68
C ARG A 20 4.50 -7.82 6.81
N GLN A 21 4.72 -6.54 6.49
CA GLN A 21 5.13 -5.52 7.46
C GLN A 21 3.93 -4.79 8.11
N GLY A 22 2.70 -5.07 7.68
CA GLY A 22 1.50 -4.40 8.19
C GLY A 22 1.34 -2.95 7.73
N TRP A 23 1.97 -2.55 6.62
CA TRP A 23 1.93 -1.18 6.09
C TRP A 23 0.77 -0.90 5.14
N THR A 24 -0.10 -1.88 4.90
CA THR A 24 -1.23 -1.75 3.96
C THR A 24 -2.19 -0.61 4.33
N LEU A 25 -2.29 -0.30 5.62
CA LEU A 25 -3.12 0.79 6.17
C LEU A 25 -2.27 1.86 6.88
N TYR A 26 -1.00 2.00 6.50
CA TYR A 26 -0.07 2.91 7.19
C TYR A 26 -0.49 4.39 7.11
N TYR A 27 -1.05 4.79 5.97
CA TYR A 27 -1.57 6.14 5.77
C TYR A 27 -3.04 6.20 6.16
N GLY A 28 -3.42 7.20 6.97
CA GLY A 28 -4.82 7.39 7.39
C GLY A 28 -5.80 7.53 6.22
N ASP A 29 -5.34 8.10 5.09
CA ASP A 29 -6.14 8.18 3.86
C ASP A 29 -6.42 6.80 3.25
N ALA A 30 -5.48 5.86 3.34
CA ALA A 30 -5.67 4.49 2.83
C ALA A 30 -6.73 3.75 3.66
N GLU A 31 -6.70 3.92 4.98
CA GLU A 31 -7.73 3.39 5.87
C GLU A 31 -9.10 4.03 5.62
N ALA A 32 -9.14 5.37 5.49
CA ALA A 32 -10.38 6.09 5.20
C ALA A 32 -11.03 5.61 3.89
N HIS A 33 -10.26 5.49 2.81
CA HIS A 33 -10.75 4.97 1.54
C HIS A 33 -11.30 3.56 1.62
N LEU A 34 -10.59 2.66 2.30
CA LEU A 34 -11.02 1.28 2.46
C LEU A 34 -12.33 1.20 3.25
N ASN A 35 -12.46 2.01 4.30
CA ASN A 35 -13.66 2.08 5.13
C ASN A 35 -14.84 2.72 4.39
N ILE A 36 -14.60 3.75 3.57
CA ILE A 36 -15.63 4.32 2.69
C ILE A 36 -16.14 3.26 1.71
N ALA A 37 -15.25 2.49 1.08
CA ALA A 37 -15.66 1.43 0.17
C ALA A 37 -16.48 0.34 0.88
N ARG A 38 -16.08 -0.06 2.10
CA ARG A 38 -16.82 -1.06 2.89
C ARG A 38 -18.20 -0.54 3.31
N ARG A 39 -18.32 0.72 3.72
CA ARG A 39 -19.60 1.30 4.17
C ARG A 39 -20.65 1.38 3.05
N VAL A 40 -20.24 1.44 1.79
CA VAL A 40 -21.18 1.41 0.64
C VAL A 40 -22.03 0.14 0.64
N ILE A 41 -21.47 -0.97 1.14
CA ILE A 41 -22.12 -2.29 1.18
C ILE A 41 -22.73 -2.56 2.57
N ASP A 42 -22.00 -2.22 3.64
CA ASP A 42 -22.36 -2.60 5.02
C ASP A 42 -23.26 -1.57 5.73
N SER A 43 -23.48 -0.38 5.15
CA SER A 43 -24.35 0.63 5.77
C SER A 43 -25.81 0.17 5.82
N ARG A 44 -26.58 0.70 6.79
CA ARG A 44 -28.04 0.50 6.87
C ARG A 44 -28.78 1.03 5.64
N THR A 45 -28.19 1.98 4.93
CA THR A 45 -28.68 2.51 3.66
C THR A 45 -27.59 2.33 2.59
N PRO A 46 -27.38 1.09 2.10
CA PRO A 46 -26.34 0.81 1.13
C PRO A 46 -26.63 1.51 -0.19
N GLY A 47 -25.57 1.88 -0.93
CA GLY A 47 -25.69 2.52 -2.24
C GLY A 47 -24.91 3.82 -2.41
N TYR A 48 -25.22 4.53 -3.50
CA TYR A 48 -24.47 5.71 -3.97
C TYR A 48 -24.25 6.83 -2.93
N PRO A 49 -25.20 7.16 -2.04
CA PRO A 49 -24.98 8.22 -1.03
C PRO A 49 -23.78 7.96 -0.10
N GLN A 50 -23.37 6.70 0.04
CA GLN A 50 -22.29 6.30 0.94
C GLN A 50 -20.89 6.62 0.40
N PHE A 51 -20.73 6.97 -0.88
CA PHE A 51 -19.42 7.37 -1.41
C PHE A 51 -18.91 8.69 -0.79
N GLY A 52 -19.82 9.53 -0.29
CA GLY A 52 -19.50 10.88 0.19
C GLY A 52 -19.29 11.87 -0.95
N THR A 53 -18.91 13.10 -0.60
CA THR A 53 -18.84 14.24 -1.53
C THR A 53 -17.44 14.79 -1.74
N VAL A 54 -16.49 14.40 -0.89
CA VAL A 54 -15.15 15.02 -0.84
C VAL A 54 -14.17 14.36 -1.83
N TRP A 55 -14.38 13.09 -2.15
CA TRP A 55 -13.42 12.29 -2.93
C TRP A 55 -14.11 11.74 -4.17
N LEU A 56 -13.34 11.57 -5.25
CA LEU A 56 -13.86 11.01 -6.48
C LEU A 56 -14.33 9.55 -6.25
N PRO A 57 -15.57 9.18 -6.60
CA PRO A 57 -16.13 7.88 -6.27
C PRO A 57 -15.45 6.71 -6.99
N MET A 58 -14.68 6.99 -8.05
CA MET A 58 -14.01 5.99 -8.88
C MET A 58 -13.15 5.01 -8.07
N LEU A 59 -12.30 5.51 -7.15
CA LEU A 59 -11.45 4.63 -6.36
C LEU A 59 -12.29 3.67 -5.52
N HIS A 60 -13.25 4.20 -4.77
CA HIS A 60 -14.16 3.42 -3.94
C HIS A 60 -14.93 2.37 -4.75
N ALA A 61 -15.36 2.72 -5.96
CA ALA A 61 -16.10 1.83 -6.84
C ALA A 61 -15.22 0.65 -7.29
N LEU A 62 -13.96 0.92 -7.60
CA LEU A 62 -12.98 -0.10 -7.95
C LEU A 62 -12.65 -1.05 -6.78
N LEU A 63 -12.75 -0.54 -5.54
CA LEU A 63 -12.54 -1.33 -4.32
C LEU A 63 -13.73 -2.26 -4.01
N LEU A 64 -14.96 -1.93 -4.42
CA LEU A 64 -16.19 -2.68 -4.09
C LEU A 64 -16.11 -4.21 -4.27
N PRO A 65 -15.67 -4.76 -5.42
CA PRO A 65 -15.65 -6.21 -5.61
C PRO A 65 -14.68 -6.92 -4.66
N VAL A 66 -13.61 -6.24 -4.24
CA VAL A 66 -12.57 -6.82 -3.37
C VAL A 66 -12.93 -6.64 -1.89
N VAL A 67 -13.48 -5.48 -1.54
CA VAL A 67 -13.85 -5.13 -0.16
C VAL A 67 -15.05 -5.94 0.34
N ALA A 68 -15.87 -6.48 -0.56
CA ALA A 68 -16.98 -7.38 -0.21
C ALA A 68 -16.52 -8.60 0.60
N ARG A 69 -15.28 -9.09 0.37
CA ARG A 69 -14.68 -10.16 1.16
C ARG A 69 -14.10 -9.63 2.48
N ALA A 70 -14.70 -10.01 3.59
CA ALA A 70 -14.31 -9.53 4.93
C ALA A 70 -12.84 -9.81 5.28
N GLU A 71 -12.28 -10.94 4.84
CA GLU A 71 -10.87 -11.27 5.08
C GLU A 71 -9.90 -10.30 4.37
N LEU A 72 -10.21 -9.91 3.14
CA LEU A 72 -9.39 -8.98 2.35
C LEU A 72 -9.53 -7.55 2.87
N TRP A 73 -10.72 -7.17 3.34
CA TRP A 73 -10.92 -5.89 4.02
C TRP A 73 -10.14 -5.82 5.33
N ARG A 74 -10.29 -6.82 6.21
CA ARG A 74 -9.66 -6.82 7.54
C ARG A 74 -8.12 -6.89 7.47
N SER A 75 -7.57 -7.51 6.44
CA SER A 75 -6.12 -7.53 6.19
C SER A 75 -5.58 -6.27 5.51
N GLY A 76 -6.45 -5.35 5.07
CA GLY A 76 -6.09 -4.18 4.27
C GLY A 76 -5.73 -4.50 2.81
N LEU A 77 -5.71 -5.77 2.41
CA LEU A 77 -5.37 -6.18 1.05
C LEU A 77 -6.36 -5.65 0.02
N ALA A 78 -7.64 -5.53 0.38
CA ALA A 78 -8.65 -4.96 -0.49
C ALA A 78 -8.33 -3.52 -0.92
N GLY A 79 -7.64 -2.73 -0.08
CA GLY A 79 -7.22 -1.38 -0.41
C GLY A 79 -6.02 -1.31 -1.36
N VAL A 80 -5.26 -2.40 -1.49
CA VAL A 80 -3.99 -2.42 -2.24
C VAL A 80 -4.11 -3.15 -3.57
N ILE A 81 -4.94 -4.19 -3.66
CA ILE A 81 -5.07 -5.03 -4.87
C ILE A 81 -5.48 -4.20 -6.10
N PRO A 82 -6.54 -3.35 -6.06
CA PRO A 82 -6.94 -2.63 -7.27
C PRO A 82 -5.91 -1.58 -7.74
N PRO A 83 -5.32 -0.74 -6.86
CA PRO A 83 -4.21 0.13 -7.25
C PRO A 83 -3.00 -0.63 -7.81
N ALA A 84 -2.68 -1.82 -7.28
CA ALA A 84 -1.61 -2.66 -7.80
C ALA A 84 -1.87 -3.11 -9.25
N ILE A 85 -3.10 -3.50 -9.57
CA ILE A 85 -3.50 -3.83 -10.95
C ILE A 85 -3.40 -2.59 -11.85
N CYS A 86 -3.91 -1.44 -11.39
CA CYS A 86 -3.80 -0.18 -12.13
C CYS A 86 -2.35 0.21 -12.44
N PHE A 87 -1.43 -0.04 -11.51
CA PHE A 87 0.00 0.19 -11.73
C PHE A 87 0.55 -0.69 -12.87
N VAL A 88 0.24 -2.00 -12.88
CA VAL A 88 0.69 -2.92 -13.95
C VAL A 88 0.13 -2.48 -15.31
N LEU A 89 -1.15 -2.10 -15.36
CA LEU A 89 -1.77 -1.56 -16.56
C LEU A 89 -1.09 -0.26 -17.00
N GLY A 90 -0.83 0.66 -16.07
CA GLY A 90 -0.15 1.93 -16.31
C GLY A 90 1.24 1.75 -16.93
N VAL A 91 2.07 0.87 -16.35
CA VAL A 91 3.40 0.53 -16.91
C VAL A 91 3.25 -0.05 -18.32
N THR A 92 2.30 -0.95 -18.52
CA THR A 92 2.11 -1.65 -19.80
C THR A 92 1.64 -0.71 -20.90
N PHE A 93 0.66 0.15 -20.61
CA PHE A 93 0.15 1.13 -21.56
C PHE A 93 1.16 2.24 -21.84
N LEU A 94 1.92 2.71 -20.84
CA LEU A 94 2.99 3.68 -21.04
C LEU A 94 4.07 3.13 -21.97
N PHE A 95 4.51 1.88 -21.74
CA PHE A 95 5.43 1.19 -22.63
C PHE A 95 4.89 1.13 -24.07
N ALA A 96 3.62 0.73 -24.23
CA ALA A 96 3.00 0.59 -25.54
C ALA A 96 2.88 1.94 -26.27
N ALA A 97 2.50 3.00 -25.57
CA ALA A 97 2.37 4.35 -26.11
C ALA A 97 3.72 4.91 -26.57
N VAL A 98 4.75 4.86 -25.71
CA VAL A 98 6.08 5.39 -26.05
C VAL A 98 6.72 4.58 -27.18
N ARG A 99 6.59 3.24 -27.15
CA ARG A 99 7.07 2.40 -28.26
C ARG A 99 6.39 2.76 -29.57
N ARG A 100 5.10 3.11 -29.55
CA ARG A 100 4.34 3.51 -30.75
C ARG A 100 4.79 4.86 -31.29
N VAL A 101 5.05 5.83 -30.42
CA VAL A 101 5.45 7.19 -30.82
C VAL A 101 6.89 7.22 -31.35
N PHE A 102 7.82 6.56 -30.68
CA PHE A 102 9.24 6.62 -31.02
C PHE A 102 9.72 5.45 -31.89
N SER A 103 8.85 4.48 -32.18
CA SER A 103 9.18 3.22 -32.87
C SER A 103 10.38 2.47 -32.27
N SER A 104 10.68 2.72 -30.99
CA SER A 104 11.86 2.20 -30.28
C SER A 104 11.46 1.46 -29.03
N THR A 105 11.88 0.20 -28.94
CA THR A 105 11.69 -0.63 -27.74
C THR A 105 12.48 -0.09 -26.56
N ALA A 106 13.68 0.46 -26.79
CA ALA A 106 14.50 1.05 -25.74
C ALA A 106 13.83 2.27 -25.11
N ALA A 107 13.26 3.17 -25.91
CA ALA A 107 12.54 4.33 -25.41
C ALA A 107 11.34 3.93 -24.52
N GLY A 108 10.55 2.94 -24.99
CA GLY A 108 9.45 2.39 -24.21
C GLY A 108 9.91 1.75 -22.90
N ALA A 109 10.99 0.96 -22.95
CA ALA A 109 11.54 0.29 -21.77
C ALA A 109 12.05 1.29 -20.73
N THR A 110 12.73 2.37 -21.17
CA THR A 110 13.20 3.44 -20.29
C THR A 110 12.02 4.16 -19.62
N ALA A 111 10.97 4.51 -20.36
CA ALA A 111 9.78 5.14 -19.78
C ALA A 111 9.09 4.24 -18.74
N ALA A 112 8.94 2.95 -19.06
CA ALA A 112 8.39 1.96 -18.14
C ALA A 112 9.25 1.80 -16.87
N ALA A 113 10.58 1.74 -17.02
CA ALA A 113 11.52 1.63 -15.91
C ALA A 113 11.47 2.87 -15.01
N LEU A 114 11.46 4.07 -15.58
CA LEU A 114 11.36 5.33 -14.81
C LEU A 114 10.05 5.39 -14.02
N TYR A 115 8.92 5.02 -14.63
CA TYR A 115 7.65 4.96 -13.93
C TYR A 115 7.64 3.91 -12.81
N ALA A 116 8.22 2.73 -13.06
CA ALA A 116 8.33 1.66 -12.06
C ALA A 116 9.31 2.01 -10.91
N MET A 117 10.39 2.75 -11.18
CA MET A 117 11.32 3.22 -10.15
C MET A 117 10.65 4.18 -9.16
N ASN A 118 9.61 4.91 -9.58
CA ASN A 118 8.84 5.72 -8.64
C ASN A 118 8.22 4.86 -7.52
N LEU A 119 7.66 3.69 -7.87
CA LEU A 119 7.12 2.74 -6.89
C LEU A 119 8.22 2.24 -5.94
N LEU A 120 9.40 1.92 -6.49
CA LEU A 120 10.53 1.42 -5.69
C LEU A 120 11.06 2.47 -4.71
N ARG A 121 11.03 3.76 -5.07
CA ARG A 121 11.39 4.86 -4.15
C ARG A 121 10.48 4.94 -2.93
N PHE A 122 9.17 4.75 -3.11
CA PHE A 122 8.22 4.75 -1.99
C PHE A 122 8.40 3.51 -1.10
N ALA A 123 8.55 2.33 -1.69
CA ALA A 123 8.80 1.09 -0.94
C ALA A 123 10.13 1.14 -0.16
N GLY A 124 11.20 1.65 -0.77
CA GLY A 124 12.53 1.77 -0.15
C GLY A 124 12.58 2.79 0.99
N ARG A 125 11.91 3.95 0.84
CA ARG A 125 11.85 4.96 1.92
C ARG A 125 10.98 4.51 3.09
N ALA A 126 9.86 3.84 2.82
CA ALA A 126 9.03 3.25 3.87
C ALA A 126 9.83 2.23 4.69
N ALA A 127 10.63 1.38 4.03
CA ALA A 127 11.50 0.43 4.71
C ALA A 127 12.62 1.07 5.55
N LEU A 128 13.25 2.14 5.04
CA LEU A 128 14.28 2.88 5.77
C LEU A 128 13.73 3.63 6.99
N LEU A 129 12.60 4.33 6.84
CA LEU A 129 11.97 5.07 7.94
C LEU A 129 11.42 4.12 9.02
N TYR A 130 10.85 2.98 8.62
CA TYR A 130 10.30 2.01 9.56
C TYR A 130 11.37 1.16 10.25
N GLY A 131 12.49 0.89 9.57
CA GLY A 131 13.67 0.30 10.20
C GLY A 131 14.12 1.13 11.41
N ALA A 132 14.17 2.46 11.24
CA ALA A 132 14.48 3.40 12.32
C ALA A 132 13.40 3.44 13.42
N PHE A 133 12.11 3.54 13.06
CA PHE A 133 11.02 3.61 14.05
C PHE A 133 10.89 2.32 14.89
N ARG A 134 11.08 1.15 14.27
CA ARG A 134 11.05 -0.14 14.99
C ARG A 134 12.23 -0.30 15.94
N SER A 135 13.43 0.16 15.57
CA SER A 135 14.57 0.19 16.50
C SER A 135 14.32 1.13 17.68
N ASP A 136 13.66 2.26 17.46
CA ASP A 136 13.37 3.23 18.53
C ASP A 136 12.28 2.71 19.49
N ALA A 137 11.23 2.07 18.97
CA ALA A 137 10.19 1.44 19.79
C ALA A 137 10.75 0.28 20.64
N VAL A 138 11.62 -0.57 20.07
CA VAL A 138 12.30 -1.64 20.81
C VAL A 138 13.31 -1.07 21.80
N ALA A 139 14.02 0.01 21.46
CA ALA A 139 14.94 0.69 22.39
C ALA A 139 14.20 1.32 23.57
N MET A 140 13.01 1.91 23.36
CA MET A 140 12.16 2.42 24.43
C MET A 140 11.60 1.30 25.32
N GLU A 141 11.14 0.18 24.75
CA GLU A 141 10.69 -1.00 25.51
C GLU A 141 11.82 -1.57 26.39
N CYS A 142 13.02 -1.70 25.84
CA CYS A 142 14.22 -2.15 26.57
C CYS A 142 14.65 -1.17 27.68
N ARG A 143 14.52 0.14 27.44
CA ARG A 143 14.82 1.18 28.44
C ARG A 143 13.77 1.19 29.56
N GLY A 144 12.48 1.11 29.22
CA GLY A 144 11.39 1.01 30.19
C GLY A 144 11.37 -0.29 31.00
N ARG A 145 11.98 -1.37 30.47
CA ARG A 145 12.23 -2.60 31.24
C ARG A 145 13.41 -2.43 32.20
N ARG A 146 14.48 -1.74 31.78
CA ARG A 146 15.65 -1.45 32.62
C ARG A 146 15.30 -0.56 33.81
N ASP A 147 14.51 0.49 33.61
CA ASP A 147 14.07 1.40 34.68
C ASP A 147 13.15 0.71 35.70
N ARG A 148 12.28 -0.21 35.26
CA ARG A 148 11.48 -1.06 36.17
C ARG A 148 12.33 -2.01 37.01
N THR A 149 13.46 -2.48 36.49
CA THR A 149 14.36 -3.38 37.24
C THR A 149 15.12 -2.61 38.32
N ILE A 150 15.52 -1.36 38.05
CA ILE A 150 16.19 -0.46 39.00
C ILE A 150 15.24 0.01 40.10
N SER A 151 14.00 0.37 39.75
CA SER A 151 12.97 0.75 40.72
C SER A 151 12.54 -0.41 41.63
N GLY A 152 12.54 -1.65 41.12
CA GLY A 152 12.27 -2.84 41.93
C GLY A 152 13.34 -3.16 42.98
N HIS A 153 14.58 -2.73 42.78
CA HIS A 153 15.67 -2.88 43.76
C HIS A 153 15.66 -1.76 44.82
N ALA A 154 15.04 -0.61 44.54
CA ALA A 154 14.92 0.51 45.47
C ALA A 154 13.83 0.31 46.55
N HIS A 155 12.96 -0.69 46.40
CA HIS A 155 11.91 -1.05 47.37
C HIS A 155 12.25 -2.31 48.20
N ALA A 156 13.47 -2.86 48.06
CA ALA A 156 13.92 -4.08 48.74
C ALA A 156 15.01 -3.84 49.80
N LEU A 157 15.22 -2.59 50.22
CA LEU A 157 16.06 -2.17 51.35
C LEU A 157 15.17 -1.45 52.37
#